data_AF-A0A2U0QN71-F1
#
_entry.id   AF-A0A2U0QN71-F1
#
_cell.length_a   1.000
_cell.length_b   1.000
_cell.length_c   1.000
_cell.angle_alpha   90.00
_cell.angle_beta   90.00
_cell.angle_gamma   90.00
#
_symmetry.space_group_name_H-M   'P 1'
#
loop_
_entity.id
_entity.type
_entity.pdbx_description
1 polymer ?
#
loop_
_entity_poly.entity_id
_entity_poly.type
_entity_poly.pdbx_seq_one_letter_code
_entity_poly.pdbx_strand_id
1 'polypeptide(L)' 'MGSTVKDKHVEMRDFLFNKYKKMTFSRKECAEILGVSLQTLDRLTKNKKIESMNITRFVIFSIEEIAKILSGSKQMK' A
#
# COMPACT_ATOMS: atom_id res chain seq x y z
N MET A 1 16.74 -17.66 -13.73
CA MET A 1 16.88 -16.35 -13.07
C MET A 1 15.48 -15.81 -12.81
N GLY A 2 14.94 -15.93 -11.59
CA GLY A 2 13.52 -15.64 -11.31
C GLY A 2 13.22 -15.09 -9.92
N SER A 3 14.21 -14.45 -9.27
CA SER A 3 14.14 -14.13 -7.83
C SER A 3 13.95 -12.64 -7.51
N THR A 4 14.03 -11.74 -8.48
CA THR A 4 14.19 -10.29 -8.20
C THR A 4 12.92 -9.55 -7.78
N VAL A 5 11.73 -10.10 -8.00
CA VAL A 5 10.45 -9.42 -7.68
C VAL A 5 9.91 -9.83 -6.30
N LYS A 6 10.14 -11.08 -5.88
CA LYS A 6 9.69 -11.58 -4.57
C LYS A 6 10.43 -10.91 -3.41
N ASP A 7 11.74 -10.70 -3.57
CA ASP A 7 12.58 -10.07 -2.54
C ASP A 7 12.14 -8.65 -2.21
N LYS A 8 11.93 -7.82 -3.24
CA LYS A 8 11.58 -6.39 -3.06
C LYS A 8 10.27 -6.18 -2.30
N HIS A 9 9.30 -7.07 -2.47
CA HIS A 9 8.04 -6.99 -1.73
C HIS A 9 8.23 -7.27 -0.24
N VAL A 10 9.03 -8.28 0.11
CA VAL A 10 9.33 -8.65 1.50
C VAL A 10 10.13 -7.53 2.17
N GLU A 11 11.16 -7.01 1.49
CA GLU A 11 11.96 -5.89 1.99
C GLU A 11 11.11 -4.64 2.24
N MET A 12 10.19 -4.29 1.33
CA MET A 12 9.30 -3.13 1.52
C MET A 12 8.31 -3.33 2.65
N ARG A 13 7.77 -4.55 2.81
CA ARG A 13 6.91 -4.88 3.94
C ARG A 13 7.68 -4.72 5.26
N ASP A 14 8.88 -5.27 5.36
CA ASP A 14 9.69 -5.21 6.58
C ASP A 14 10.12 -3.78 6.89
N PHE A 15 10.46 -2.99 5.88
CA PHE A 15 10.73 -1.56 6.02
C PHE A 15 9.53 -0.79 6.60
N LEU A 16 8.34 -0.98 6.01
CA LEU A 16 7.12 -0.33 6.49
C LEU A 16 6.76 -0.80 7.91
N PHE A 17 6.93 -2.09 8.20
CA PHE A 17 6.64 -2.65 9.51
C PHE A 17 7.61 -2.12 10.56
N ASN A 18 8.90 -2.02 10.24
CA ASN A 18 9.88 -1.50 11.17
C ASN A 18 9.69 0.00 11.44
N LYS A 19 9.31 0.77 10.42
CA LYS A 19 9.08 2.22 10.54
C LYS A 19 7.80 2.56 11.31
N TYR A 20 6.70 1.88 11.01
CA TYR A 20 5.38 2.25 11.54
C TYR A 20 4.86 1.31 12.64
N LYS A 21 5.45 0.13 12.82
CA LYS A 21 5.06 -0.92 13.79
C LYS A 21 3.57 -1.30 13.72
N LYS A 22 2.95 -1.17 12.55
CA LYS A 22 1.53 -1.47 12.29
C LYS A 22 1.40 -2.33 11.03
N MET A 23 0.33 -3.12 10.98
CA MET A 23 -0.02 -3.92 9.80
C MET A 23 -1.04 -3.25 8.88
N THR A 24 -1.74 -2.21 9.36
CA THR A 24 -2.77 -1.50 8.60
C THR A 24 -2.60 0.01 8.76
N PHE A 25 -3.00 0.73 7.73
CA PHE A 25 -2.81 2.16 7.59
C PHE A 25 -4.13 2.83 7.25
N SER A 26 -4.36 4.00 7.84
CA SER A 26 -5.47 4.86 7.46
C SER A 26 -5.27 5.44 6.05
N ARG A 27 -6.33 6.02 5.52
CA ARG A 27 -6.29 6.77 4.25
C ARG A 27 -5.21 7.85 4.20
N LYS A 28 -5.01 8.58 5.31
CA LYS A 28 -4.00 9.64 5.39
C LYS A 28 -2.59 9.07 5.38
N GLU A 29 -2.34 8.09 6.23
CA GLU A 29 -1.03 7.41 6.29
C GLU A 29 -0.69 6.76 4.94
N CYS A 30 -1.65 6.10 4.28
CA CYS A 30 -1.45 5.48 2.97
C CYS A 30 -1.08 6.50 1.89
N ALA A 31 -1.77 7.65 1.85
CA ALA A 31 -1.46 8.72 0.90
C ALA A 31 -0.06 9.31 1.12
N GLU A 32 0.33 9.51 2.37
CA GLU A 32 1.68 9.97 2.74
C GLU A 32 2.76 8.96 2.34
N ILE A 33 2.55 7.67 2.63
CA ILE A 33 3.51 6.60 2.29
C ILE A 33 3.68 6.47 0.77
N LEU A 34 2.57 6.56 0.02
CA LEU A 34 2.59 6.46 -1.44
C LEU A 34 3.00 7.77 -2.13
N GLY A 35 3.13 8.87 -1.40
CA GLY A 35 3.47 10.19 -1.94
C GLY A 35 2.41 10.75 -2.90
N VAL A 36 1.13 10.42 -2.69
CA VAL A 36 0.01 10.86 -3.54
C VAL A 36 -0.99 11.71 -2.76
N SER A 37 -1.78 12.54 -3.44
CA SER A 37 -2.87 13.25 -2.79
C SER A 37 -3.98 12.28 -2.35
N LEU A 38 -4.72 12.64 -1.29
CA LEU A 38 -5.90 11.88 -0.85
C LEU A 38 -6.89 11.65 -2.00
N GLN A 39 -7.12 12.67 -2.84
CA GLN A 39 -8.00 12.58 -4.01
C GLN A 39 -7.51 11.53 -5.03
N THR A 40 -6.19 11.44 -5.22
CA THR A 40 -5.60 10.44 -6.11
C THR A 40 -5.74 9.05 -5.53
N LEU A 41 -5.47 8.89 -4.22
CA LEU A 41 -5.71 7.64 -3.51
C LEU A 41 -7.17 7.20 -3.65
N ASP A 42 -8.12 8.11 -3.51
CA ASP A 42 -9.56 7.85 -3.61
C ASP A 42 -9.95 7.35 -4.98
N ARG A 43 -9.43 7.99 -6.02
CA ARG A 43 -9.62 7.57 -7.41
C ARG A 43 -9.04 6.18 -7.64
N LEU A 44 -7.85 5.90 -7.11
CA LEU A 44 -7.19 4.60 -7.25
C LEU A 44 -7.94 3.50 -6.53
N THR A 45 -8.44 3.75 -5.32
CA THR A 45 -9.30 2.83 -4.57
C THR A 45 -10.62 2.59 -5.29
N LYS A 46 -11.28 3.65 -5.78
CA LYS A 46 -12.53 3.55 -6.57
C LYS A 46 -12.33 2.73 -7.85
N ASN A 47 -11.18 2.90 -8.50
CA ASN A 47 -10.80 2.17 -9.71
C ASN A 47 -10.24 0.76 -9.41
N LYS A 48 -10.29 0.29 -8.15
CA LYS A 48 -9.76 -1.00 -7.68
C LYS A 48 -8.27 -1.22 -8.00
N LYS A 49 -7.52 -0.13 -8.22
CA LYS A 49 -6.06 -0.16 -8.39
C LYS A 49 -5.33 -0.33 -7.07
N ILE A 50 -5.98 0.01 -5.96
CA ILE A 50 -5.49 -0.21 -4.60
C ILE A 50 -6.61 -0.88 -3.82
N GLU A 51 -6.32 -2.04 -3.22
CA GLU A 51 -7.28 -2.69 -2.35
C GLU A 51 -7.33 -2.02 -0.98
N SER A 52 -8.55 -1.82 -0.49
CA SER A 52 -8.79 -1.28 0.85
C SER A 52 -9.76 -2.19 1.58
N MET A 53 -9.56 -2.33 2.88
CA MET A 53 -10.49 -3.02 3.76
C MET A 53 -11.36 -1.98 4.48
N ASN A 54 -12.67 -2.21 4.47
CA ASN A 54 -13.60 -1.41 5.25
C ASN A 54 -13.80 -2.08 6.60
N ILE A 55 -13.25 -1.48 7.65
CA ILE A 55 -13.52 -1.90 9.03
C ILE A 55 -14.53 -0.94 9.63
N THR A 56 -15.77 -1.42 9.74
CA THR A 56 -16.91 -0.69 10.31
C THR A 56 -17.14 0.64 9.60
N ARG A 57 -16.54 1.74 10.08
CA ARG A 57 -16.69 3.10 9.53
C ARG A 57 -15.41 3.64 8.87
N PHE A 58 -14.31 2.88 8.92
CA PHE A 58 -13.00 3.35 8.46
C PHE A 58 -12.51 2.53 7.28
N VAL A 59 -11.96 3.24 6.30
CA VAL A 59 -11.21 2.65 5.19
C VAL A 59 -9.75 2.52 5.63
N ILE A 60 -9.23 1.30 5.60
CA ILE A 60 -7.85 1.00 5.93
C ILE A 60 -7.15 0.21 4.81
N PHE A 61 -5.84 0.29 4.79
CA PHE A 61 -4.97 -0.33 3.78
C PHE A 61 -3.99 -1.26 4.48
N SER A 62 -3.84 -2.49 4.00
CA SER A 62 -2.87 -3.42 4.57
C SER A 62 -1.45 -3.04 4.15
N ILE A 63 -0.49 -3.34 5.01
CA ILE A 63 0.93 -3.17 4.73
C ILE A 63 1.37 -3.93 3.47
N GLU A 64 0.77 -5.09 3.23
CA GLU A 64 1.03 -5.92 2.05
C GLU A 64 0.58 -5.21 0.77
N GLU A 65 -0.60 -4.59 0.78
CA GLU A 65 -1.08 -3.87 -0.41
C GLU A 65 -0.19 -2.67 -0.73
N ILE A 66 0.22 -1.93 0.31
CA ILE A 66 1.15 -0.79 0.14
C ILE A 66 2.51 -1.28 -0.39
N ALA A 67 3.04 -2.38 0.16
CA ALA A 67 4.30 -2.96 -0.30
C ALA A 67 4.23 -3.45 -1.76
N LYS A 68 3.09 -4.02 -2.21
CA LYS A 68 2.88 -4.41 -3.62
C LYS A 68 2.95 -3.22 -4.58
N ILE A 69 2.41 -2.07 -4.17
CA ILE A 69 2.42 -0.86 -4.98
C ILE A 69 3.83 -0.28 -5.04
N LEU A 70 4.49 -0.12 -3.88
CA LEU A 70 5.84 0.44 -3.80
C LEU A 70 6.90 -0.44 -4.49
N SER A 71 6.76 -1.76 -4.43
CA SER A 71 7.64 -2.69 -5.15
C SER A 71 7.47 -2.67 -6.68
N GLY A 72 6.49 -1.93 -7.20
CA GLY A 72 6.17 -1.89 -8.63
C GLY A 72 5.44 -3.14 -9.14
N SER A 73 5.05 -4.05 -8.23
CA SER A 73 4.29 -5.26 -8.56
C SER A 73 2.89 -4.95 -9.07
N LYS A 74 2.34 -3.78 -8.68
CA LYS A 74 1.04 -3.27 -9.15
C LYS A 74 1.24 -1.91 -9.81
N GLN A 75 1.15 -1.85 -11.14
CA GLN A 75 1.27 -0.59 -11.87
C GLN A 75 0.01 0.27 -11.68
N MET A 76 0.20 1.51 -11.22
CA MET A 76 -0.85 2.53 -11.07
C MET A 76 -1.26 3.21 -12.40
N LYS A 77 -0.73 2.75 -13.55
CA LYS A 77 -1.09 3.25 -14.88
C LYS A 77 -2.49 2.80 -15.32
#